data_AF-A0A7U2IAS6-F1
#
_entry.id   AF-A0A7U2IAS6-F1
#
_cell.length_a   1.000
_cell.length_b   1.000
_cell.length_c   1.000
_cell.angle_alpha   90.00
_cell.angle_beta   90.00
_cell.angle_gamma   90.00
#
_symmetry.space_group_name_H-M   'P 1'
#
loop_
_entity.id
_entity.type
_entity.pdbx_description
1 polymer ?
#
loop_
_entity_poly.entity_id
_entity_poly.type
_entity_poly.pdbx_seq_one_letter_code
_entity_poly.pdbx_strand_id
1 'polypeptide(L)'
;MAAATELLRPNWVILNQSNVHVAKDRGSFQTYTPWASRLGSISAGGDGTPVFGVGTVDLQTCVDGITTTITLHDVLHVPDYDCNVIGQGIFDDDIVDTSKGEKGGILSESREQITCTKEDDHLVTVDVLPPGSHVFEPSAFAPGDPDMMPCSWNKAEVQKWEAFKMKYPMALGFDGTRLYIPAERFFMKDNYGGESEFFRQQGLDIKETEDRTLGRAILRGVMHAGRSDQSLVFRWTQNGVFDLASVHRY
;
A
#
# COMPACT_ATOMS: atom_id res chain seq x y z
N MET A 1 -26.12 14.86 -2.75
CA MET A 1 -24.75 15.36 -2.97
C MET A 1 -24.04 14.31 -3.80
N ALA A 2 -23.69 14.62 -5.05
CA ALA A 2 -22.82 13.74 -5.82
C ALA A 2 -21.44 13.75 -5.15
N ALA A 3 -20.90 12.58 -4.83
CA ALA A 3 -19.51 12.48 -4.38
C ALA A 3 -18.62 13.09 -5.47
N ALA A 4 -17.71 13.99 -5.09
CA ALA A 4 -16.70 14.47 -6.03
C ALA A 4 -15.96 13.24 -6.54
N THR A 5 -16.01 13.00 -7.85
CA THR A 5 -15.21 11.97 -8.50
C THR A 5 -13.75 12.37 -8.32
N GLU A 6 -13.05 11.73 -7.39
CA GLU A 6 -11.62 11.93 -7.21
C GLU A 6 -10.93 11.54 -8.52
N LEU A 7 -10.21 12.48 -9.12
CA LEU A 7 -9.51 12.23 -10.37
C LEU A 7 -8.19 11.55 -10.02
N LEU A 8 -7.98 10.34 -10.54
CA LEU A 8 -6.76 9.57 -10.29
C LEU A 8 -5.80 9.73 -11.47
N ARG A 9 -4.50 9.68 -11.22
CA ARG A 9 -3.50 9.63 -12.30
C ARG A 9 -3.54 8.27 -13.00
N PRO A 10 -3.75 8.22 -14.32
CA PRO A 10 -3.80 6.96 -15.07
C PRO A 10 -2.43 6.33 -15.24
N ASN A 11 -1.38 7.14 -15.36
CA ASN A 11 -0.11 6.65 -15.88
C ASN A 11 0.67 5.91 -14.79
N TRP A 12 0.85 4.60 -14.99
CA TRP A 12 1.78 3.76 -14.26
C TRP A 12 2.99 3.47 -15.14
N VAL A 13 4.11 4.16 -14.86
CA VAL A 13 5.35 4.06 -15.63
C VAL A 13 6.21 2.93 -15.07
N ILE A 14 6.69 2.04 -15.94
CA ILE A 14 7.67 1.02 -15.56
C ILE A 14 9.06 1.63 -15.58
N LEU A 15 9.74 1.63 -14.43
CA LEU A 15 11.12 2.10 -14.32
C LEU A 15 12.00 0.97 -13.78
N ASN A 16 12.69 0.28 -14.69
CA ASN A 16 13.52 -0.89 -14.36
C ASN A 16 14.68 -0.60 -13.39
N GLN A 17 15.05 0.66 -13.22
CA GLN A 17 16.10 1.09 -12.28
C GLN A 17 15.55 1.50 -10.91
N SER A 18 14.22 1.52 -10.73
CA SER A 18 13.58 1.83 -9.46
C SER A 18 13.48 0.57 -8.61
N ASN A 19 13.75 0.63 -7.30
CA ASN A 19 13.65 -0.55 -6.43
C ASN A 19 12.33 -0.62 -5.63
N VAL A 20 11.37 0.24 -5.94
CA VAL A 20 10.14 0.40 -5.18
C VAL A 20 9.00 0.88 -6.08
N HIS A 21 7.76 0.57 -5.71
CA HIS A 21 6.57 1.11 -6.34
C HIS A 21 6.18 2.45 -5.68
N VAL A 22 5.70 3.39 -6.49
CA VAL A 22 5.23 4.70 -6.01
C VAL A 22 3.85 4.98 -6.57
N ALA A 23 2.95 5.46 -5.72
CA ALA A 23 1.68 6.01 -6.13
C ALA A 23 1.55 7.44 -5.63
N LYS A 24 1.08 8.33 -6.50
CA LYS A 24 0.84 9.73 -6.17
C LYS A 24 -0.42 9.88 -5.33
N ASP A 25 -1.49 9.20 -5.74
CA ASP A 25 -2.83 9.45 -5.20
C ASP A 25 -3.18 8.46 -4.09
N ARG A 26 -3.57 8.99 -2.93
CA ARG A 26 -4.05 8.21 -1.78
C ARG A 26 -5.23 7.30 -2.12
N GLY A 27 -6.07 7.72 -3.07
CA GLY A 27 -7.26 6.98 -3.52
C GLY A 27 -6.93 5.69 -4.28
N SER A 28 -5.70 5.52 -4.76
CA SER A 28 -5.25 4.29 -5.44
C SER A 28 -5.05 3.10 -4.48
N PHE A 29 -4.97 3.35 -3.17
CA PHE A 29 -4.61 2.35 -2.18
C PHE A 29 -5.83 1.58 -1.65
N GLN A 30 -5.78 0.25 -1.74
CA GLN A 30 -6.74 -0.65 -1.11
C GLN A 30 -6.51 -0.74 0.40
N THR A 31 -5.24 -0.83 0.78
CA THR A 31 -4.80 -0.82 2.17
C THR A 31 -3.84 0.33 2.37
N TYR A 32 -3.81 0.92 3.57
CA TYR A 32 -2.96 2.08 3.81
C TYR A 32 -2.49 2.17 5.25
N THR A 33 -1.18 2.16 5.42
CA THR A 33 -0.50 2.41 6.68
C THR A 33 0.17 3.77 6.61
N PRO A 34 -0.26 4.78 7.40
CA PRO A 34 0.46 6.05 7.51
C PRO A 34 1.88 5.77 7.97
N TRP A 35 2.86 6.26 7.22
CA TRP A 35 4.27 5.93 7.42
C TRP A 35 5.14 7.08 6.92
N ALA A 36 5.82 7.74 7.86
CA ALA A 36 6.74 8.82 7.54
C ALA A 36 8.08 8.22 7.10
N SER A 37 8.44 8.43 5.83
CA SER A 37 9.71 7.97 5.26
C SER A 37 10.18 8.94 4.18
N ARG A 38 11.27 8.60 3.49
CA ARG A 38 11.87 9.42 2.43
C ARG A 38 12.27 8.56 1.25
N LEU A 39 11.85 8.98 0.07
CA LEU A 39 12.27 8.44 -1.21
C LEU A 39 13.55 9.16 -1.67
N GLY A 40 14.60 8.41 -1.95
CA GLY A 40 15.86 8.96 -2.46
C GLY A 40 15.74 9.36 -3.93
N SER A 41 16.37 10.48 -4.28
CA SER A 41 16.71 10.81 -5.67
C SER A 41 18.16 10.44 -5.91
N ILE A 42 18.42 9.63 -6.96
CA ILE A 42 19.77 9.17 -7.32
C ILE A 42 20.70 10.35 -7.70
N SER A 43 20.15 11.53 -8.05
CA SER A 43 20.89 12.63 -8.65
C SER A 43 20.91 13.94 -7.86
N ALA A 44 20.26 14.04 -6.68
CA ALA A 44 20.24 15.29 -5.91
C ALA A 44 20.61 15.03 -4.45
N GLY A 45 21.69 15.66 -3.96
CA GLY A 45 22.11 15.64 -2.55
C GLY A 45 21.16 16.38 -1.59
N GLY A 46 19.86 16.33 -1.83
CA GLY A 46 18.81 16.86 -0.96
C GLY A 46 18.17 15.77 -0.08
N ASP A 47 17.26 16.18 0.80
CA ASP A 47 16.64 15.33 1.83
C ASP A 47 15.67 14.25 1.28
N GLY A 48 15.62 14.01 -0.03
CA GLY A 48 14.67 13.10 -0.67
C GLY A 48 13.21 13.58 -0.60
N THR A 49 12.34 12.91 -1.37
CA THR A 49 10.90 13.24 -1.45
C THR A 49 10.15 12.58 -0.29
N PRO A 50 9.28 13.30 0.43
CA PRO A 50 8.57 12.75 1.58
C PRO A 50 7.59 11.65 1.18
N VAL A 51 7.61 10.54 1.94
CA VAL A 51 6.65 9.45 1.85
C VAL A 51 5.66 9.60 3.00
N PHE A 52 4.37 9.47 2.71
CA PHE A 52 3.29 9.67 3.69
C PHE A 52 2.62 8.37 4.15
N GLY A 53 2.85 7.27 3.43
CA GLY A 53 2.29 5.97 3.76
C GLY A 53 2.79 4.86 2.86
N VAL A 54 2.49 3.65 3.30
CA VAL A 54 2.78 2.41 2.58
C VAL A 54 1.53 1.56 2.55
N GLY A 55 1.25 0.92 1.42
CA GLY A 55 0.06 0.11 1.28
C GLY A 55 0.07 -0.78 0.04
N THR A 56 -1.11 -1.31 -0.27
CA THR A 56 -1.32 -2.14 -1.46
C THR A 56 -2.17 -1.40 -2.49
N VAL A 57 -1.83 -1.58 -3.76
CA VAL A 57 -2.56 -1.00 -4.89
C VAL A 57 -2.93 -2.12 -5.85
N ASP A 58 -4.20 -2.18 -6.23
CA ASP A 58 -4.69 -3.12 -7.23
C ASP A 58 -4.86 -2.38 -8.57
N LEU A 59 -4.10 -2.81 -9.56
CA LEU A 59 -4.18 -2.31 -10.93
C LEU A 59 -5.03 -3.25 -11.76
N GLN A 60 -6.20 -2.78 -12.19
CA GLN A 60 -7.02 -3.53 -13.12
C GLN A 60 -6.52 -3.28 -14.54
N THR A 61 -6.30 -4.34 -15.31
CA THR A 61 -5.84 -4.29 -16.70
C THR A 61 -6.83 -5.08 -17.55
N CYS A 62 -6.91 -4.78 -18.86
CA CYS A 62 -7.78 -5.51 -19.78
C CYS A 62 -7.07 -5.82 -21.08
N VAL A 63 -6.94 -7.10 -21.40
CA VAL A 63 -6.34 -7.60 -22.63
C VAL A 63 -7.36 -8.52 -23.31
N ASP A 64 -7.69 -8.25 -24.57
CA ASP A 64 -8.67 -9.01 -25.35
C ASP A 64 -10.04 -9.22 -24.65
N GLY A 65 -10.46 -8.24 -23.85
CA GLY A 65 -11.72 -8.28 -23.11
C GLY A 65 -11.66 -9.05 -21.79
N ILE A 66 -10.51 -9.65 -21.46
CA ILE A 66 -10.26 -10.32 -20.19
C ILE A 66 -9.67 -9.30 -19.22
N THR A 67 -10.36 -9.08 -18.10
CA THR A 67 -9.89 -8.19 -17.05
C THR A 67 -9.09 -8.97 -16.01
N THR A 68 -7.87 -8.53 -15.74
CA THR A 68 -6.98 -9.10 -14.73
C THR A 68 -6.61 -8.03 -13.71
N THR A 69 -6.21 -8.42 -12.51
CA THR A 69 -5.74 -7.51 -11.46
C THR A 69 -4.30 -7.82 -11.12
N ILE A 70 -3.44 -6.80 -11.16
CA ILE A 70 -2.07 -6.84 -10.67
C ILE A 70 -2.07 -6.18 -9.28
N THR A 71 -1.72 -6.92 -8.25
CA THR A 71 -1.62 -6.39 -6.89
C THR A 71 -0.17 -6.01 -6.59
N LEU A 72 0.06 -4.73 -6.36
CA LEU A 72 1.35 -4.20 -5.92
C LEU A 72 1.38 -4.11 -4.40
N HIS A 73 2.41 -4.69 -3.79
CA HIS A 73 2.65 -4.63 -2.36
C HIS A 73 3.70 -3.57 -2.01
N ASP A 74 3.66 -3.10 -0.76
CA ASP A 74 4.62 -2.12 -0.22
C ASP A 74 4.80 -0.87 -1.10
N VAL A 75 3.70 -0.41 -1.70
CA VAL A 75 3.67 0.78 -2.57
C VAL A 75 3.79 2.04 -1.70
N LEU A 76 4.67 2.96 -2.06
CA LEU A 76 4.88 4.21 -1.34
C LEU A 76 3.90 5.27 -1.82
N HIS A 77 3.24 5.95 -0.89
CA HIS A 77 2.42 7.12 -1.19
C HIS A 77 3.27 8.38 -1.17
N VAL A 78 3.47 8.96 -2.36
CA VAL A 78 4.34 10.12 -2.59
C VAL A 78 3.59 11.14 -3.46
N PRO A 79 2.75 12.01 -2.85
CA PRO A 79 1.95 13.00 -3.58
C PRO A 79 2.77 13.98 -4.43
N ASP A 80 4.01 14.24 -4.02
CA ASP A 80 4.91 15.18 -4.70
C ASP A 80 5.66 14.55 -5.87
N TYR A 81 5.41 13.27 -6.18
CA TYR A 81 5.99 12.60 -7.35
C TYR A 81 5.16 12.89 -8.61
N ASP A 82 5.81 12.88 -9.78
CA ASP A 82 5.19 13.34 -11.03
C ASP A 82 4.11 12.37 -11.57
N CYS A 83 4.25 11.07 -11.28
CA CYS A 83 3.31 10.02 -11.71
C CYS A 83 3.35 8.80 -10.78
N ASN A 84 2.61 7.74 -11.14
CA ASN A 84 2.76 6.45 -10.49
C ASN A 84 3.90 5.66 -11.14
N VAL A 85 4.68 4.94 -10.34
CA VAL A 85 5.84 4.16 -10.78
C VAL A 85 5.70 2.71 -10.37
N ILE A 86 5.97 1.84 -11.33
CA ILE A 86 6.21 0.42 -11.12
C ILE A 86 7.72 0.19 -11.14
N GLY A 87 8.31 -0.04 -9.97
CA GLY A 87 9.71 -0.43 -9.84
C GLY A 87 9.94 -1.93 -9.96
N GLN A 88 11.18 -2.34 -9.67
CA GLN A 88 11.69 -3.69 -9.86
C GLN A 88 11.03 -4.76 -8.96
N GLY A 89 10.19 -4.37 -8.00
CA GLY A 89 9.51 -5.30 -7.08
C GLY A 89 8.55 -6.30 -7.73
N ILE A 90 8.09 -6.07 -8.97
CA ILE A 90 7.32 -7.07 -9.74
C ILE A 90 8.23 -8.18 -10.30
N PHE A 91 9.51 -7.90 -10.52
CA PHE A 91 10.37 -8.70 -11.38
C PHE A 91 11.00 -9.92 -10.69
N ASP A 92 10.81 -10.06 -9.38
CA ASP A 92 11.32 -11.22 -8.63
C ASP A 92 10.41 -12.46 -8.76
N ASP A 93 9.10 -12.27 -9.04
CA ASP A 93 8.15 -13.38 -9.22
C ASP A 93 7.45 -13.38 -10.61
N ASP A 94 7.26 -12.22 -11.26
CA ASP A 94 6.58 -12.12 -12.56
C ASP A 94 7.58 -11.81 -13.69
N ILE A 95 7.75 -12.77 -14.60
CA ILE A 95 8.67 -12.67 -15.76
C ILE A 95 8.21 -11.54 -16.69
N VAL A 96 8.89 -10.39 -16.66
CA VAL A 96 8.69 -9.30 -17.63
C VAL A 96 9.59 -9.53 -18.85
N ASP A 97 9.00 -9.90 -19.98
CA ASP A 97 9.64 -9.77 -21.29
C ASP A 97 9.25 -8.41 -21.90
N THR A 98 10.10 -7.40 -21.73
CA THR A 98 10.01 -6.14 -22.48
C THR A 98 10.61 -6.30 -23.89
N SER A 99 10.36 -7.43 -24.56
CA SER A 99 10.88 -7.64 -25.91
C SER A 99 10.28 -6.61 -26.87
N LYS A 100 11.16 -6.07 -27.72
CA LYS A 100 10.85 -5.09 -28.77
C LYS A 100 9.95 -5.72 -29.83
N GLY A 101 8.66 -5.81 -29.55
CA GLY A 101 7.59 -6.15 -30.50
C GLY A 101 6.49 -5.08 -30.44
N GLU A 102 5.63 -5.03 -31.46
CA GLU A 102 4.68 -3.92 -31.73
C GLU A 102 3.72 -3.53 -30.57
N LYS A 103 3.65 -4.29 -29.46
CA LYS A 103 2.77 -3.99 -28.32
C LYS A 103 3.36 -4.17 -26.91
N GLY A 104 4.49 -4.87 -26.73
CA GLY A 104 5.04 -5.20 -25.40
C GLY A 104 4.02 -5.77 -24.39
N GLY A 105 4.44 -6.09 -23.16
CA GLY A 105 3.48 -6.46 -22.12
C GLY A 105 4.10 -7.05 -20.86
N ILE A 106 3.31 -7.07 -19.78
CA ILE A 106 3.61 -7.87 -18.59
C ILE A 106 2.94 -9.23 -18.76
N LEU A 107 3.71 -10.29 -18.58
CA LEU A 107 3.24 -11.68 -18.65
C LEU A 107 3.14 -12.26 -17.24
N SER A 108 2.19 -13.17 -17.03
CA SER A 108 2.14 -14.03 -15.84
C SER A 108 3.23 -15.11 -15.87
N GLU A 109 3.39 -15.84 -14.76
CA GLU A 109 4.21 -17.05 -14.70
C GLU A 109 3.88 -18.08 -15.79
N SER A 110 2.60 -18.22 -16.17
CA SER A 110 2.14 -19.10 -17.25
C SER A 110 2.39 -18.54 -18.66
N ARG A 111 3.04 -17.38 -18.77
CA ARG A 111 3.27 -16.60 -20.00
C ARG A 111 2.00 -16.08 -20.68
N GLU A 112 0.90 -15.96 -19.95
CA GLU A 112 -0.30 -15.27 -20.42
C GLU A 112 -0.12 -13.76 -20.26
N GLN A 113 -0.55 -12.98 -21.25
CA GLN A 113 -0.44 -11.53 -21.19
C GLN A 113 -1.43 -10.94 -20.16
N ILE A 114 -0.90 -10.25 -19.16
CA ILE A 114 -1.70 -9.60 -18.12
C ILE A 114 -2.00 -8.14 -18.51
N THR A 115 -1.10 -7.47 -19.21
CA THR A 115 -1.32 -6.09 -19.66
C THR A 115 -0.64 -5.76 -20.97
N CYS A 116 -1.19 -4.77 -21.66
CA CYS A 116 -0.52 -4.07 -22.75
C CYS A 116 0.35 -2.95 -22.16
N THR A 117 1.45 -2.65 -22.86
CA THR A 117 2.26 -1.47 -22.59
C THR A 117 2.16 -0.50 -23.75
N LYS A 118 2.12 0.79 -23.46
CA LYS A 118 2.29 1.83 -24.47
C LYS A 118 3.69 2.39 -24.35
N GLU A 119 4.43 2.34 -25.44
CA GLU A 119 5.66 3.10 -25.61
C GLU A 119 5.30 4.50 -26.11
N ASP A 120 5.49 5.50 -25.28
CA ASP A 120 5.48 6.90 -25.68
C ASP A 120 6.92 7.39 -25.65
N ASP A 121 7.56 7.51 -26.82
CA ASP A 121 8.93 7.96 -27.22
C ASP A 121 10.13 7.67 -26.27
N HIS A 122 9.97 7.66 -24.95
CA HIS A 122 10.94 7.40 -23.90
C HIS A 122 10.42 6.61 -22.68
N LEU A 123 9.09 6.41 -22.51
CA LEU A 123 8.50 5.75 -21.33
C LEU A 123 7.64 4.54 -21.70
N VAL A 124 7.74 3.49 -20.88
CA VAL A 124 6.86 2.32 -20.93
C VAL A 124 5.78 2.49 -19.87
N THR A 125 4.52 2.60 -20.31
CA THR A 125 3.37 2.73 -19.40
C THR A 125 2.48 1.51 -19.44
N VAL A 126 1.89 1.14 -18.30
CA VAL A 126 0.91 0.06 -18.18
C VAL A 126 -0.49 0.60 -18.47
N ASP A 127 -1.22 -0.07 -19.36
CA ASP A 127 -2.63 0.21 -19.61
C ASP A 127 -3.52 -0.29 -18.46
N VAL A 128 -3.90 0.63 -17.58
CA VAL A 128 -4.80 0.36 -16.45
C VAL A 128 -6.21 0.85 -16.71
N LEU A 129 -7.19 0.17 -16.14
CA LEU A 129 -8.58 0.59 -16.03
C LEU A 129 -8.76 1.45 -14.77
N PRO A 130 -9.68 2.44 -14.80
CA PRO A 130 -9.98 3.22 -13.60
C PRO A 130 -10.63 2.34 -12.53
N PRO A 131 -10.25 2.48 -11.26
CA PRO A 131 -10.80 1.65 -10.20
C PRO A 131 -12.27 1.99 -9.94
N GLY A 132 -13.17 1.01 -10.13
CA GLY A 132 -14.60 1.17 -9.85
C GLY A 132 -15.27 2.27 -10.70
N SER A 133 -15.74 3.34 -10.05
CA SER A 133 -16.42 4.48 -10.70
C SER A 133 -15.56 5.72 -10.87
N HIS A 134 -14.25 5.63 -10.60
CA HIS A 134 -13.34 6.76 -10.75
C HIS A 134 -13.14 7.10 -12.23
N VAL A 135 -12.68 8.31 -12.49
CA VAL A 135 -12.28 8.76 -13.83
C VAL A 135 -10.83 9.19 -13.74
N PHE A 136 -10.03 8.77 -14.71
CA PHE A 136 -8.65 9.20 -14.78
C PHE A 136 -8.53 10.64 -15.28
N GLU A 137 -7.53 11.36 -14.79
CA GLU A 137 -7.07 12.59 -15.43
C GLU A 137 -6.53 12.31 -16.84
N PRO A 138 -6.50 13.31 -17.73
CA PRO A 138 -5.69 13.23 -18.95
C PRO A 138 -4.24 12.86 -18.61
N SER A 139 -3.58 12.12 -19.52
CA SER A 139 -2.18 11.75 -19.36
C SER A 139 -1.32 12.98 -19.03
N ALA A 140 -0.44 12.84 -18.04
CA ALA A 140 0.42 13.92 -17.60
C ALA A 140 1.59 14.21 -18.55
N PHE A 141 1.90 13.26 -19.43
CA PHE A 141 3.10 13.27 -20.26
C PHE A 141 2.83 13.90 -21.63
N ALA A 142 3.66 14.87 -22.00
CA ALA A 142 3.73 15.43 -23.33
C ALA A 142 4.94 14.87 -24.10
N PRO A 143 4.89 14.79 -25.44
CA PRO A 143 6.07 14.46 -26.23
C PRO A 143 7.22 15.43 -25.94
N GLY A 144 8.37 14.90 -25.53
CA GLY A 144 9.57 15.67 -25.21
C GLY A 144 9.78 16.01 -23.72
N ASP A 145 8.97 15.45 -22.82
CA ASP A 145 9.25 15.52 -21.38
C ASP A 145 10.60 14.83 -21.04
N PRO A 146 11.36 15.36 -20.08
CA PRO A 146 12.65 14.78 -19.70
C PRO A 146 12.48 13.37 -19.14
N ASP A 147 13.53 12.53 -19.32
CA ASP A 147 13.56 11.18 -18.77
C ASP A 147 13.22 11.18 -17.28
N MET A 148 12.30 10.29 -16.91
CA MET A 148 11.89 10.05 -15.52
C MET A 148 13.08 9.56 -14.68
N MET A 149 13.30 10.20 -13.54
CA MET A 149 14.34 9.78 -12.59
C MET A 149 13.92 8.50 -11.86
N PRO A 150 14.78 7.47 -11.73
CA PRO A 150 14.42 6.28 -10.98
C PRO A 150 14.18 6.56 -9.49
N CYS A 151 13.21 5.85 -8.91
CA CYS A 151 12.86 5.88 -7.49
C CYS A 151 13.75 4.94 -6.68
N SER A 152 14.38 5.43 -5.62
CA SER A 152 15.12 4.56 -4.69
C SER A 152 14.62 4.69 -3.27
N TRP A 153 14.04 3.63 -2.72
CA TRP A 153 13.81 3.51 -1.28
C TRP A 153 15.05 2.91 -0.62
N ASN A 154 15.70 3.71 0.22
CA ASN A 154 16.98 3.32 0.77
C ASN A 154 16.83 2.11 1.73
N LYS A 155 17.90 1.32 1.85
CA LYS A 155 17.88 0.08 2.65
C LYS A 155 17.52 0.31 4.12
N ALA A 156 17.87 1.46 4.70
CA ALA A 156 17.58 1.75 6.09
C ALA A 156 16.08 1.97 6.31
N GLU A 157 15.40 2.69 5.41
CA GLU A 157 13.95 2.89 5.46
C GLU A 157 13.20 1.57 5.19
N VAL A 158 13.66 0.77 4.24
CA VAL A 158 13.12 -0.59 4.01
C VAL A 158 13.25 -1.43 5.27
N GLN A 159 14.42 -1.45 5.92
CA GLN A 159 14.61 -2.21 7.16
C GLN A 159 13.72 -1.74 8.31
N LYS A 160 13.48 -0.43 8.44
CA LYS A 160 12.52 0.10 9.43
C LYS A 160 11.11 -0.40 9.14
N TRP A 161 10.71 -0.41 7.88
CA TRP A 161 9.40 -0.90 7.45
C TRP A 161 9.26 -2.40 7.73
N GLU A 162 10.26 -3.21 7.39
CA GLU A 162 10.25 -4.65 7.68
C GLU A 162 10.18 -4.93 9.19
N ALA A 163 10.97 -4.22 9.99
CA ALA A 163 10.91 -4.34 11.45
C ALA A 163 9.53 -3.93 12.00
N PHE A 164 8.90 -2.91 11.42
CA PHE A 164 7.55 -2.51 11.77
C PHE A 164 6.53 -3.59 11.43
N LYS A 165 6.57 -4.17 10.22
CA LYS A 165 5.71 -5.29 9.81
C LYS A 165 5.80 -6.46 10.80
N MET A 166 7.02 -6.81 11.21
CA MET A 166 7.23 -7.88 12.19
C MET A 166 6.68 -7.55 13.59
N LYS A 167 6.84 -6.29 14.03
CA LYS A 167 6.43 -5.87 15.38
C LYS A 167 4.93 -5.66 15.49
N TYR A 168 4.29 -5.12 14.46
CA TYR A 168 2.89 -4.72 14.48
C TYR A 168 2.11 -5.21 13.23
N PRO A 169 2.03 -6.53 12.98
CA PRO A 169 1.36 -7.05 11.80
C PRO A 169 -0.13 -6.67 11.74
N MET A 170 -0.78 -6.52 12.90
CA MET A 170 -2.19 -6.09 12.99
C MET A 170 -2.41 -4.62 12.59
N ALA A 171 -1.36 -3.79 12.53
CA ALA A 171 -1.51 -2.41 12.08
C ALA A 171 -1.52 -2.29 10.55
N LEU A 172 -1.05 -3.33 9.84
CA LEU A 172 -0.80 -3.25 8.41
C LEU A 172 -2.09 -3.05 7.63
N GLY A 173 -2.06 -2.03 6.77
CA GLY A 173 -3.16 -1.71 5.89
C GLY A 173 -4.28 -0.88 6.53
N PHE A 174 -4.18 -0.57 7.82
CA PHE A 174 -5.18 0.22 8.53
C PHE A 174 -4.75 1.66 8.73
N ASP A 175 -5.61 2.57 8.27
CA ASP A 175 -5.37 4.00 8.44
C ASP A 175 -5.58 4.41 9.90
N GLY A 176 -4.47 4.58 10.62
CA GLY A 176 -4.46 5.02 12.01
C GLY A 176 -4.79 6.51 12.20
N THR A 177 -4.83 7.35 11.18
CA THR A 177 -5.03 8.81 11.36
C THR A 177 -6.46 9.15 11.76
N ARG A 178 -7.44 8.37 11.29
CA ARG A 178 -8.85 8.56 11.63
C ARG A 178 -9.10 8.34 13.11
N LEU A 179 -9.83 9.26 13.74
CA LEU A 179 -10.30 9.12 15.13
C LEU A 179 -11.22 7.91 15.32
N TYR A 180 -11.39 7.49 16.58
CA TYR A 180 -12.25 6.34 16.89
C TYR A 180 -13.72 6.60 16.56
N ILE A 181 -14.34 5.64 15.89
CA ILE A 181 -15.81 5.58 15.79
C ILE A 181 -16.41 4.93 17.06
N PRO A 182 -17.70 5.12 17.36
CA PRO A 182 -18.31 4.55 18.58
C PRO A 182 -18.10 3.04 18.72
N ALA A 183 -18.23 2.27 17.64
CA ALA A 183 -18.02 0.82 17.66
C ALA A 183 -16.59 0.42 18.07
N GLU A 184 -15.57 1.16 17.63
CA GLU A 184 -14.18 0.94 18.02
C GLU A 184 -13.98 1.20 19.51
N ARG A 185 -14.59 2.28 20.06
CA ARG A 185 -14.52 2.59 21.49
C ARG A 185 -15.20 1.54 22.36
N PHE A 186 -16.36 1.05 21.93
CA PHE A 186 -17.08 -0.01 22.64
C PHE A 186 -16.26 -1.31 22.67
N PHE A 187 -15.75 -1.73 21.52
CA PHE A 187 -14.88 -2.91 21.43
C PHE A 187 -13.65 -2.77 22.32
N MET A 188 -12.98 -1.61 22.29
CA MET A 188 -11.82 -1.34 23.11
C MET A 188 -12.12 -1.38 24.61
N LYS A 189 -13.28 -0.84 25.03
CA LYS A 189 -13.71 -0.88 26.43
C LYS A 189 -14.01 -2.30 26.89
N ASP A 190 -14.72 -3.08 26.08
CA ASP A 190 -15.18 -4.43 26.43
C ASP A 190 -14.02 -5.44 26.48
N ASN A 191 -13.05 -5.33 25.55
CA ASN A 191 -11.97 -6.29 25.40
C ASN A 191 -10.68 -5.90 26.14
N TYR A 192 -10.45 -4.60 26.36
CA TYR A 192 -9.18 -4.10 26.90
C TYR A 192 -9.34 -3.18 28.11
N GLY A 193 -10.56 -2.91 28.57
CA GLY A 193 -10.80 -2.03 29.72
C GLY A 193 -10.66 -0.53 29.42
N GLY A 194 -10.44 -0.15 28.15
CA GLY A 194 -10.36 1.25 27.70
C GLY A 194 -9.07 1.60 26.97
N GLU A 195 -8.95 2.87 26.57
CA GLU A 195 -7.86 3.34 25.69
C GLU A 195 -6.49 3.29 26.37
N SER A 196 -6.36 3.85 27.58
CA SER A 196 -5.07 3.87 28.28
C SER A 196 -4.52 2.47 28.56
N GLU A 197 -5.41 1.53 28.88
CA GLU A 197 -5.04 0.15 29.18
C GLU A 197 -4.66 -0.62 27.91
N PHE A 198 -5.39 -0.41 26.81
CA PHE A 198 -5.02 -0.93 25.50
C PHE A 198 -3.62 -0.45 25.07
N PHE A 199 -3.33 0.84 25.18
CA PHE A 199 -2.02 1.40 24.82
C PHE A 199 -0.89 0.80 25.64
N ARG A 200 -1.09 0.69 26.97
CA ARG A 200 -0.13 0.07 27.87
C ARG A 200 0.17 -1.39 27.49
N GLN A 201 -0.84 -2.16 27.11
CA GLN A 201 -0.68 -3.56 26.67
C GLN A 201 0.08 -3.67 25.34
N GLN A 202 -0.07 -2.69 24.44
CA GLN A 202 0.68 -2.64 23.18
C GLN A 202 2.08 -2.01 23.32
N GLY A 203 2.47 -1.56 24.52
CA GLY A 203 3.73 -0.85 24.76
C GLY A 203 3.79 0.53 24.11
N LEU A 204 2.64 1.19 23.97
CA LEU A 204 2.46 2.51 23.35
C LEU A 204 2.21 3.59 24.40
N ASP A 205 2.66 4.82 24.12
CA ASP A 205 2.35 6.01 24.91
C ASP A 205 1.17 6.79 24.31
N ILE A 206 0.09 6.91 25.08
CA ILE A 206 -1.12 7.64 24.67
C ILE A 206 -0.88 9.16 24.50
N LYS A 207 0.20 9.70 25.06
CA LYS A 207 0.55 11.12 24.89
C LYS A 207 1.21 11.38 23.54
N GLU A 208 1.86 10.38 22.98
CA GLU A 208 2.57 10.50 21.70
C GLU A 208 1.60 10.37 20.52
N THR A 209 1.70 11.31 19.58
CA THR A 209 0.75 11.37 18.44
C THR A 209 0.93 10.21 17.47
N GLU A 210 2.17 9.77 17.28
CA GLU A 210 2.52 8.61 16.45
C GLU A 210 1.97 7.33 17.06
N ASP A 211 2.21 7.10 18.35
CA ASP A 211 1.67 5.95 19.09
C ASP A 211 0.15 5.96 19.13
N ARG A 212 -0.49 7.13 19.20
CA ARG A 212 -1.95 7.22 19.04
C ARG A 212 -2.44 6.78 17.68
N THR A 213 -1.70 7.10 16.63
CA THR A 213 -2.02 6.70 15.26
C THR A 213 -1.81 5.20 15.09
N LEU A 214 -0.69 4.68 15.59
CA LEU A 214 -0.39 3.25 15.59
C LEU A 214 -1.41 2.44 16.41
N GLY A 215 -1.76 2.88 17.61
CA GLY A 215 -2.76 2.24 18.46
C GLY A 215 -4.12 2.12 17.76
N ARG A 216 -4.54 3.17 17.03
CA ARG A 216 -5.77 3.12 16.22
C ARG A 216 -5.68 2.10 15.08
N ALA A 217 -4.54 2.02 14.40
CA ALA A 217 -4.32 1.03 13.34
C ALA A 217 -4.37 -0.41 13.90
N ILE A 218 -3.65 -0.68 15.00
CA ILE A 218 -3.65 -1.99 15.67
C ILE A 218 -5.06 -2.38 16.10
N LEU A 219 -5.81 -1.49 16.75
CA LEU A 219 -7.17 -1.80 17.21
C LEU A 219 -8.07 -2.22 16.03
N ARG A 220 -7.96 -1.51 14.90
CA ARG A 220 -8.74 -1.80 13.69
C ARG A 220 -8.40 -3.15 13.09
N GLY A 221 -7.12 -3.50 13.00
CA GLY A 221 -6.74 -4.82 12.50
C GLY A 221 -7.16 -5.95 13.44
N VAL A 222 -7.02 -5.78 14.76
CA VAL A 222 -7.51 -6.78 15.72
C VAL A 222 -9.03 -6.95 15.61
N MET A 223 -9.79 -5.85 15.50
CA MET A 223 -11.23 -5.90 15.28
C MET A 223 -11.61 -6.58 13.96
N HIS A 224 -10.81 -6.39 12.90
CA HIS A 224 -11.06 -7.02 11.61
C HIS A 224 -10.79 -8.53 11.68
N ALA A 225 -9.66 -8.94 12.26
CA ALA A 225 -9.31 -10.35 12.45
C ALA A 225 -10.36 -11.11 13.29
N GLY A 226 -10.84 -10.51 14.39
CA GLY A 226 -11.87 -11.12 15.24
C GLY A 226 -13.28 -11.18 14.61
N ARG A 227 -13.53 -10.46 13.51
CA ARG A 227 -14.80 -10.57 12.74
C ARG A 227 -14.74 -11.68 11.69
N SER A 228 -13.56 -11.91 11.10
CA SER A 228 -13.32 -12.96 10.12
C SER A 228 -13.27 -14.35 10.76
N ASP A 229 -13.06 -14.42 12.08
CA ASP A 229 -12.96 -15.66 12.83
C ASP A 229 -13.91 -15.66 14.04
N GLN A 230 -15.18 -16.05 13.83
CA GLN A 230 -16.09 -16.38 14.94
C GLN A 230 -15.75 -17.73 15.62
N SER A 231 -14.57 -18.30 15.40
CA SER A 231 -14.10 -19.54 16.05
C SER A 231 -12.80 -19.42 16.85
N LEU A 232 -12.00 -18.36 16.68
CA LEU A 232 -10.76 -18.17 17.44
C LEU A 232 -10.78 -16.85 18.22
N VAL A 233 -10.93 -16.97 19.55
CA VAL A 233 -10.68 -15.87 20.48
C VAL A 233 -9.23 -15.99 20.94
N PHE A 234 -8.35 -15.15 20.40
CA PHE A 234 -6.99 -15.03 20.91
C PHE A 234 -7.02 -14.33 22.26
N ARG A 235 -6.64 -15.03 23.33
CA ARG A 235 -6.50 -14.45 24.67
C ARG A 235 -5.04 -14.11 24.92
N TRP A 236 -4.81 -12.89 25.38
CA TRP A 236 -3.52 -12.47 25.90
C TRP A 236 -3.36 -13.06 27.30
N THR A 237 -2.34 -13.88 27.52
CA THR A 237 -2.00 -14.36 28.87
C THR A 237 -1.08 -13.36 29.54
N GLN A 238 -1.05 -13.32 30.88
CA GLN A 238 -0.24 -12.38 31.67
C GLN A 238 1.29 -12.45 31.39
N ASN A 239 1.75 -13.40 30.57
CA ASN A 239 3.14 -13.61 30.22
C ASN A 239 3.50 -13.15 28.79
N GLY A 240 2.61 -12.45 28.07
CA GLY A 240 2.92 -11.87 26.76
C GLY A 240 3.00 -12.87 25.61
N VAL A 241 2.44 -14.07 25.78
CA VAL A 241 2.32 -15.09 24.73
C VAL A 241 0.86 -15.21 24.32
N PHE A 242 0.61 -15.23 23.01
CA PHE A 242 -0.69 -15.50 22.43
C PHE A 242 -1.04 -16.98 22.59
N ASP A 243 -2.17 -17.27 23.24
CA ASP A 243 -2.70 -18.63 23.34
C ASP A 243 -3.98 -18.76 22.50
N LEU A 244 -4.08 -19.87 21.78
CA LEU A 244 -5.23 -20.24 20.95
C LEU A 244 -6.24 -20.97 21.83
N ALA A 245 -7.24 -20.24 22.32
CA ALA A 245 -8.35 -20.87 23.03
C ALA A 245 -9.45 -21.28 22.05
N SER A 246 -9.54 -22.58 21.76
CA SER A 246 -10.67 -23.16 21.02
C SER A 246 -11.94 -23.10 21.88
N VAL A 247 -12.98 -22.41 21.42
CA VAL A 247 -14.30 -22.46 22.08
C VAL A 247 -14.97 -23.78 21.75
N HIS A 248 -14.86 -24.78 22.64
CA HIS A 248 -15.74 -25.95 22.59
C HIS A 248 -17.14 -25.53 23.02
N ARG A 249 -18.08 -25.56 22.07
CA ARG A 249 -19.51 -25.42 22.34
C ARG A 249 -19.98 -26.58 23.22
N TYR A 250 -20.67 -26.26 24.30
CA TYR A 250 -21.71 -27.08 24.89
C TYR A 250 -23.02 -26.29 24.87
#